data_AF-A0A536DKG3-F1
#
_entry.id   AF-A0A536DKG3-F1
#
_cell.length_a   1.000
_cell.length_b   1.000
_cell.length_c   1.000
_cell.angle_alpha   90.00
_cell.angle_beta   90.00
_cell.angle_gamma   90.00
#
_symmetry.space_group_name_H-M   'P 1'
#
loop_
_entity.id
_entity.type
_entity.pdbx_description
1 polymer ?
#
loop_
_entity_poly.entity_id
_entity_poly.type
_entity_poly.pdbx_seq_one_letter_code
_entity_poly.pdbx_strand_id
1 'polypeptide(L)'
;MAAVALVAGCAAPAPIPLANAVPTPAAATPTATQASTAAARPTTAPAPTAMPPANTAGIAPTPPSSPANTASSPPTPPSSPANTASSPGPLARVSLQDAVESAVGRHQGTIGVVVTRIDSGQAFSFNADRRFTSASLYKLFVLDAAEAAIEAGTLDPSETLAVTSAMAANDPYADLQVGTRTSVDCALQTMVEMSGTSGWHAHQRGLRPPDDGRDERQLGRRSAPAPSRHVHHYLADARTCPEPQ
;
A
#
# COMPACT_ATOMS: atom_id res chain seq x y z
N MET A 1 27.70 -46.67 5.99
CA MET A 1 28.17 -45.30 5.69
C MET A 1 28.25 -45.18 4.18
N ALA A 2 27.36 -44.40 3.56
CA ALA A 2 27.31 -44.22 2.12
C ALA A 2 27.59 -42.75 1.80
N ALA A 3 28.64 -42.50 1.01
CA ALA A 3 29.00 -41.19 0.51
C ALA A 3 28.24 -40.94 -0.80
N VAL A 4 27.44 -39.87 -0.83
CA VAL A 4 26.79 -39.36 -2.05
C VAL A 4 27.64 -38.19 -2.53
N ALA A 5 28.32 -38.38 -3.65
CA ALA A 5 29.04 -37.32 -4.35
C ALA A 5 28.06 -36.52 -5.21
N LEU A 6 27.90 -35.23 -4.90
CA LEU A 6 27.15 -34.28 -5.70
C LEU A 6 28.11 -33.67 -6.73
N VAL A 7 28.01 -34.08 -8.00
CA VAL A 7 28.75 -33.45 -9.10
C VAL A 7 27.96 -32.24 -9.58
N ALA A 8 28.42 -31.04 -9.23
CA ALA A 8 27.90 -29.79 -9.75
C ALA A 8 28.48 -29.54 -11.15
N GLY A 9 27.72 -29.89 -12.19
CA GLY A 9 28.01 -29.50 -13.56
C GLY A 9 27.61 -28.04 -13.79
N CYS A 10 28.61 -27.15 -13.84
CA CYS A 10 28.43 -25.76 -14.27
C CYS A 10 28.31 -25.74 -15.80
N ALA A 11 27.09 -25.77 -16.33
CA ALA A 11 26.85 -25.46 -17.74
C ALA A 11 26.68 -23.94 -17.87
N ALA A 12 27.60 -23.29 -18.59
CA ALA A 12 27.48 -21.88 -18.92
C ALA A 12 26.22 -21.64 -19.78
N PRO A 13 25.41 -20.60 -19.49
CA PRO A 13 24.30 -20.25 -20.36
C PRO A 13 24.84 -19.78 -21.72
N ALA A 14 24.22 -20.27 -22.80
CA ALA A 14 24.51 -19.84 -24.15
C ALA A 14 24.28 -18.32 -24.31
N PRO A 15 25.08 -17.61 -25.13
CA PRO A 15 24.86 -16.19 -25.39
C PRO A 15 23.54 -15.97 -26.11
N ILE A 16 22.68 -15.13 -25.53
CA ILE A 16 21.46 -14.64 -26.18
C ILE A 16 21.90 -13.67 -27.29
N PRO A 17 21.49 -13.84 -28.55
CA PRO A 17 21.83 -12.89 -29.61
C PRO A 17 21.16 -11.53 -29.33
N LEU A 18 21.97 -10.51 -29.06
CA LEU A 18 21.56 -9.11 -29.13
C LEU A 18 21.43 -8.70 -30.61
N ALA A 19 20.19 -8.58 -31.08
CA ALA A 19 19.90 -7.81 -32.28
C ALA A 19 18.48 -7.27 -32.21
N ASN A 20 18.34 -6.02 -31.76
CA ASN A 20 17.35 -5.08 -32.27
C ASN A 20 17.89 -3.68 -32.01
N ALA A 21 18.37 -3.05 -33.09
CA ALA A 21 18.81 -1.67 -33.09
C ALA A 21 17.63 -0.76 -32.70
N VAL A 22 17.82 0.00 -31.62
CA VAL A 22 16.91 1.07 -31.23
C VAL A 22 17.14 2.24 -32.20
N PRO A 23 16.10 2.76 -32.87
CA PRO A 23 16.26 3.97 -33.68
C PRO A 23 16.63 5.15 -32.79
N THR A 24 17.73 5.82 -33.14
CA THR A 24 18.19 7.07 -32.54
C THR A 24 17.08 8.13 -32.67
N PRO A 25 16.56 8.71 -31.57
CA PRO A 25 15.68 9.85 -31.67
C PRO A 25 16.46 11.05 -32.19
N ALA A 26 16.00 11.61 -33.31
CA ALA A 26 16.52 12.84 -33.87
C ALA A 26 16.35 13.99 -32.86
N ALA A 27 17.41 14.79 -32.71
CA ALA A 27 17.43 15.96 -31.84
C ALA A 27 16.38 16.99 -32.31
N ALA A 28 15.28 17.10 -31.55
CA ALA A 28 14.34 18.20 -31.70
C ALA A 28 14.95 19.45 -31.05
N THR A 29 15.16 20.48 -31.86
CA THR A 29 15.62 21.81 -31.46
C THR A 29 14.55 22.47 -30.57
N PRO A 30 14.87 22.98 -29.37
CA PRO A 30 13.90 23.74 -28.59
C PRO A 30 13.74 25.15 -29.20
N THR A 31 12.61 25.37 -29.86
CA THR A 31 12.16 26.73 -30.21
C THR A 31 11.70 27.43 -28.94
N ALA A 32 12.51 28.39 -28.49
CA ALA A 32 12.11 29.42 -27.55
C ALA A 32 11.02 30.32 -28.17
N THR A 33 10.27 31.00 -27.28
CA THR A 33 9.40 32.18 -27.50
C THR A 33 7.91 31.90 -27.25
N GLN A 34 7.39 32.31 -26.09
CA GLN A 34 6.66 33.57 -25.96
C GLN A 34 6.38 33.90 -24.49
N ALA A 35 6.83 35.09 -24.08
CA ALA A 35 6.38 35.76 -22.88
C ALA A 35 4.92 36.19 -23.07
N SER A 36 4.03 35.75 -22.17
CA SER A 36 2.66 36.24 -22.10
C SER A 36 2.50 37.08 -20.85
N THR A 37 2.55 38.39 -21.04
CA THR A 37 2.14 39.41 -20.07
C THR A 37 0.61 39.44 -20.00
N ALA A 38 0.02 38.66 -19.09
CA ALA A 38 -1.39 38.79 -18.75
C ALA A 38 -1.55 39.81 -17.60
N ALA A 39 -2.17 40.93 -17.92
CA ALA A 39 -2.49 42.01 -17.01
C ALA A 39 -3.38 41.54 -15.85
N ALA A 40 -3.00 41.91 -14.62
CA ALA A 40 -3.80 41.72 -13.42
C ALA A 40 -5.10 42.52 -13.51
N ARG A 41 -6.24 41.84 -13.39
CA ARG A 41 -7.55 42.46 -13.19
C ARG A 41 -7.84 42.51 -11.69
N PRO A 42 -8.11 43.67 -11.08
CA PRO A 42 -8.50 43.74 -9.68
C PRO A 42 -9.90 43.15 -9.51
N THR A 43 -9.99 42.00 -8.85
CA THR A 43 -11.26 41.41 -8.41
C THR A 43 -11.61 42.03 -7.06
N THR A 44 -12.62 42.89 -7.05
CA THR A 44 -13.29 43.37 -5.85
C THR A 44 -13.95 42.21 -5.12
N ALA A 45 -13.49 41.94 -3.89
CA ALA A 45 -14.09 40.97 -3.00
C ALA A 45 -15.49 41.46 -2.56
N PRO A 46 -16.56 40.64 -2.71
CA PRO A 46 -17.85 40.97 -2.13
C PRO A 46 -17.78 40.89 -0.59
N ALA A 47 -18.38 41.87 0.07
CA ALA A 47 -18.51 41.92 1.53
C ALA A 47 -19.32 40.72 2.06
N PRO A 48 -18.93 40.14 3.21
CA PRO A 48 -19.67 39.03 3.81
C PRO A 48 -21.02 39.52 4.34
N THR A 49 -22.11 38.92 3.84
CA THR A 49 -23.45 39.06 4.41
C THR A 49 -23.50 38.35 5.76
N ALA A 50 -23.78 39.10 6.82
CA ALA A 50 -23.99 38.57 8.16
C ALA A 50 -25.18 37.60 8.20
N MET A 51 -24.95 36.37 8.67
CA MET A 51 -26.02 35.42 8.97
C MET A 51 -26.75 35.80 10.28
N PRO A 52 -28.07 35.58 10.38
CA PRO A 52 -28.82 35.76 11.61
C PRO A 52 -28.47 34.69 12.66
N PRO A 53 -28.66 34.98 13.96
CA PRO A 53 -28.43 34.03 15.05
C PRO A 53 -29.44 32.88 14.99
N ALA A 54 -28.95 31.64 14.97
CA ALA A 54 -29.78 30.45 15.09
C ALA A 54 -30.20 30.24 16.56
N ASN A 55 -31.52 30.17 16.78
CA ASN A 55 -32.12 29.81 18.05
C ASN A 55 -31.77 28.37 18.44
N THR A 56 -31.02 28.21 19.52
CA THR A 56 -30.77 26.92 20.19
C THR A 56 -31.93 26.62 21.15
N ALA A 57 -32.89 25.81 20.71
CA ALA A 57 -33.82 25.13 21.61
C ALA A 57 -33.29 23.72 21.90
N GLY A 58 -32.82 23.52 23.13
CA GLY A 58 -32.26 22.26 23.60
C GLY A 58 -33.33 21.17 23.75
N ILE A 59 -33.06 20.02 23.14
CA ILE A 59 -33.71 18.76 23.48
C ILE A 59 -32.57 17.83 23.89
N ALA A 60 -32.43 17.59 25.20
CA ALA A 60 -31.44 16.66 25.75
C ALA A 60 -31.89 15.23 25.44
N PRO A 61 -31.10 14.41 24.70
CA PRO A 61 -31.45 13.03 24.44
C PRO A 61 -31.30 12.20 25.73
N THR A 62 -32.36 11.48 26.09
CA THR A 62 -32.38 10.48 27.16
C THR A 62 -31.47 9.30 26.77
N PRO A 63 -30.55 8.84 27.63
CA PRO A 63 -29.68 7.72 27.31
C PRO A 63 -30.48 6.40 27.21
N PRO A 64 -30.30 5.60 26.15
CA PRO A 64 -30.93 4.29 26.05
C PRO A 64 -30.34 3.32 27.09
N SER A 65 -31.21 2.60 27.79
CA SER A 65 -30.84 1.57 28.76
C SER A 65 -30.18 0.39 28.06
N SER A 66 -28.94 0.08 28.45
CA SER A 66 -28.14 -1.01 27.90
C SER A 66 -28.69 -2.38 28.36
N PRO A 67 -29.02 -3.31 27.43
CA PRO A 67 -29.49 -4.64 27.81
C PRO A 67 -28.37 -5.45 28.46
N ALA A 68 -28.69 -6.11 29.59
CA ALA A 68 -27.78 -6.99 30.31
C ALA A 68 -27.45 -8.24 29.47
N ASN A 69 -26.24 -8.28 28.92
CA ASN A 69 -25.69 -9.47 28.27
C ASN A 69 -25.51 -10.59 29.30
N THR A 70 -26.40 -11.58 29.24
CA THR A 70 -26.28 -12.81 30.03
C THR A 70 -25.21 -13.68 29.36
N ALA A 71 -24.01 -13.70 29.93
CA ALA A 71 -22.89 -14.48 29.41
C ALA A 71 -23.19 -15.99 29.56
N SER A 72 -23.59 -16.63 28.45
CA SER A 72 -23.68 -18.09 28.37
C SER A 72 -22.27 -18.66 28.30
N SER A 73 -21.92 -19.56 29.21
CA SER A 73 -20.62 -20.22 29.23
C SER A 73 -20.38 -21.02 27.93
N PRO A 74 -19.18 -20.96 27.33
CA PRO A 74 -18.88 -21.65 26.09
C PRO A 74 -18.89 -23.18 26.31
N PRO A 75 -19.46 -23.97 25.37
CA PRO A 75 -19.49 -25.42 25.46
C PRO A 75 -18.06 -25.98 25.42
N THR A 76 -17.79 -26.97 26.27
CA THR A 76 -16.52 -27.69 26.30
C THR A 76 -16.31 -28.42 24.97
N PRO A 77 -15.18 -28.20 24.25
CA PRO A 77 -14.95 -28.86 22.97
C PRO A 77 -14.78 -30.38 23.17
N PRO A 78 -15.35 -31.22 22.27
CA PRO A 78 -15.18 -32.66 22.32
C PRO A 78 -13.71 -33.05 22.17
N SER A 79 -13.27 -34.02 22.97
CA SER A 79 -11.90 -34.54 22.95
C SER A 79 -11.57 -35.12 21.58
N SER A 80 -10.59 -34.52 20.91
CA SER A 80 -10.14 -34.94 19.58
C SER A 80 -9.53 -36.35 19.64
N PRO A 81 -9.94 -37.28 18.77
CA PRO A 81 -9.40 -38.64 18.76
C PRO A 81 -7.89 -38.62 18.50
N ALA A 82 -7.17 -39.50 19.20
CA ALA A 82 -5.72 -39.63 19.09
C ALA A 82 -5.32 -39.98 17.64
N ASN A 83 -4.80 -38.99 16.92
CA ASN A 83 -4.25 -39.16 15.58
C ASN A 83 -3.08 -40.14 15.66
N THR A 84 -3.30 -41.36 15.17
CA THR A 84 -2.26 -42.36 15.02
C THR A 84 -1.36 -41.89 13.87
N ALA A 85 -0.20 -41.32 14.20
CA ALA A 85 0.72 -40.74 13.24
C ALA A 85 1.24 -41.84 12.29
N SER A 86 0.61 -42.00 11.14
CA SER A 86 1.21 -42.73 10.02
C SER A 86 2.46 -41.98 9.58
N SER A 87 3.61 -42.64 9.64
CA SER A 87 4.87 -42.12 9.13
C SER A 87 4.68 -41.71 7.67
N PRO A 88 4.88 -40.44 7.28
CA PRO A 88 4.67 -40.01 5.91
C PRO A 88 5.67 -40.74 5.03
N GLY A 89 5.17 -41.53 4.07
CA GLY A 89 6.01 -42.04 2.99
C GLY A 89 6.65 -40.88 2.22
N PRO A 90 7.77 -41.11 1.51
CA PRO A 90 8.45 -40.07 0.74
C PRO A 90 7.46 -39.42 -0.24
N LEU A 91 7.02 -38.21 0.10
CA LEU A 91 6.10 -37.43 -0.73
C LEU A 91 6.83 -37.11 -2.03
N ALA A 92 6.23 -37.52 -3.15
CA ALA A 92 6.68 -37.09 -4.47
C ALA A 92 6.74 -35.55 -4.46
N ARG A 93 7.92 -34.98 -4.76
CA ARG A 93 8.10 -33.54 -4.77
C ARG A 93 7.38 -32.97 -5.99
N VAL A 94 6.19 -32.43 -5.78
CA VAL A 94 5.49 -31.66 -6.81
C VAL A 94 6.30 -30.40 -7.10
N SER A 95 6.50 -30.07 -8.38
CA SER A 95 7.20 -28.83 -8.74
C SER A 95 6.34 -27.60 -8.39
N LEU A 96 6.98 -26.46 -8.12
CA LEU A 96 6.24 -25.21 -7.86
C LEU A 96 5.34 -24.82 -9.04
N GLN A 97 5.82 -25.06 -10.26
CA GLN A 97 5.05 -24.78 -11.48
C GLN A 97 3.77 -25.60 -11.54
N ASP A 98 3.86 -26.92 -11.36
CA ASP A 98 2.68 -27.79 -11.38
C ASP A 98 1.68 -27.42 -10.28
N ALA A 99 2.18 -27.04 -9.11
CA ALA A 99 1.35 -26.61 -7.99
C ALA A 99 0.60 -25.29 -8.30
N VAL A 100 1.27 -24.30 -8.90
CA VAL A 100 0.64 -23.03 -9.28
C VAL A 100 -0.34 -23.22 -10.42
N GLU A 101 0.03 -23.94 -11.48
CA GLU A 101 -0.85 -24.20 -12.63
C GLU A 101 -2.11 -24.96 -12.21
N SER A 102 -1.96 -25.99 -11.37
CA SER A 102 -3.08 -26.72 -10.78
C SER A 102 -3.97 -25.84 -9.90
N ALA A 103 -3.37 -24.94 -9.10
CA ALA A 103 -4.14 -24.01 -8.29
C ALA A 103 -4.92 -23.02 -9.15
N VAL A 104 -4.26 -22.35 -10.10
CA VAL A 104 -4.86 -21.33 -10.96
C VAL A 104 -5.93 -21.92 -11.87
N GLY A 105 -5.71 -23.12 -12.43
CA GLY A 105 -6.67 -23.77 -13.33
C GLY A 105 -8.03 -24.10 -12.71
N ARG A 106 -8.15 -24.06 -11.38
CA ARG A 106 -9.42 -24.28 -10.66
C ARG A 106 -10.28 -23.01 -10.52
N HIS A 107 -9.77 -21.84 -10.88
CA HIS A 107 -10.48 -20.57 -10.73
C HIS A 107 -10.97 -20.02 -12.08
N GLN A 108 -12.16 -19.44 -12.08
CA GLN A 108 -12.64 -18.66 -13.22
C GLN A 108 -12.06 -17.25 -13.14
N GLY A 109 -11.17 -16.91 -14.07
CA GLY A 109 -10.55 -15.58 -14.13
C GLY A 109 -9.11 -15.61 -14.64
N THR A 110 -8.49 -14.44 -14.74
CA THR A 110 -7.05 -14.33 -14.98
C THR A 110 -6.36 -14.10 -13.64
N ILE A 111 -5.39 -14.94 -13.30
CA ILE A 111 -4.55 -14.78 -12.11
C ILE A 111 -3.11 -14.53 -12.57
N GLY A 112 -2.45 -13.56 -11.94
CA GLY A 112 -1.01 -13.32 -12.06
C GLY A 112 -0.29 -13.74 -10.78
N VAL A 113 0.84 -14.42 -10.91
CA VAL A 113 1.66 -14.89 -9.78
C VAL A 113 3.13 -14.58 -10.06
N VAL A 114 3.81 -14.01 -9.08
CA VAL A 114 5.27 -13.87 -9.06
C VAL A 114 5.76 -14.36 -7.71
N VAL A 115 6.72 -15.27 -7.71
CA VAL A 115 7.38 -15.78 -6.51
C VAL A 115 8.87 -15.59 -6.69
N THR A 116 9.49 -14.83 -5.80
CA THR A 116 10.94 -14.57 -5.84
C THR A 116 11.56 -15.02 -4.54
N ARG A 117 12.63 -15.82 -4.63
CA ARG A 117 13.48 -16.15 -3.50
C ARG A 117 14.48 -15.02 -3.29
N ILE A 118 14.38 -14.31 -2.17
CA ILE A 118 15.12 -13.07 -1.92
C ILE A 118 16.65 -13.29 -1.82
N ASP A 119 17.08 -14.43 -1.29
CA ASP A 119 18.48 -14.78 -1.10
C ASP A 119 19.23 -15.06 -2.41
N SER A 120 18.57 -15.70 -3.37
CA SER A 120 19.20 -16.15 -4.61
C SER A 120 18.69 -15.44 -5.85
N GLY A 121 17.66 -14.60 -5.74
CA GLY A 121 16.97 -13.96 -6.87
C GLY A 121 16.27 -14.94 -7.81
N GLN A 122 16.10 -16.22 -7.44
CA GLN A 122 15.39 -17.18 -8.28
C GLN A 122 13.92 -16.80 -8.29
N ALA A 123 13.33 -16.71 -9.47
CA ALA A 123 11.94 -16.31 -9.63
C ALA A 123 11.14 -17.34 -10.43
N PHE A 124 9.87 -17.48 -10.07
CA PHE A 124 8.83 -18.13 -10.85
C PHE A 124 7.76 -17.09 -11.16
N SER A 125 7.25 -17.09 -12.39
CA SER A 125 6.26 -16.12 -12.86
C SER A 125 5.20 -16.79 -13.72
N PHE A 126 3.93 -16.46 -13.47
CA PHE A 126 2.78 -16.88 -14.25
C PHE A 126 1.92 -15.65 -14.54
N ASN A 127 1.69 -15.32 -15.83
CA ASN A 127 0.95 -14.11 -16.24
C ASN A 127 1.47 -12.79 -15.64
N ALA A 128 2.77 -12.70 -15.31
CA ALA A 128 3.33 -11.57 -14.56
C ALA A 128 3.23 -10.21 -15.27
N ASP A 129 3.25 -10.20 -16.60
CA ASP A 129 3.18 -8.96 -17.40
C ASP A 129 1.73 -8.49 -17.67
N ARG A 130 0.74 -9.21 -17.15
CA ARG A 130 -0.67 -8.82 -17.29
C ARG A 130 -0.97 -7.65 -16.36
N ARG A 131 -1.80 -6.72 -16.82
CA ARG A 131 -2.28 -5.60 -16.00
C ARG A 131 -3.46 -6.03 -15.15
N PHE A 132 -3.41 -5.69 -13.87
CA PHE A 132 -4.47 -5.91 -12.89
C PHE A 132 -4.80 -4.59 -12.20
N THR A 133 -6.05 -4.44 -11.75
CA THR A 133 -6.40 -3.38 -10.81
C THR A 133 -5.69 -3.65 -9.49
N SER A 134 -4.90 -2.71 -8.99
CA SER A 134 -4.13 -2.90 -7.74
C SER A 134 -5.02 -3.09 -6.52
N ALA A 135 -6.25 -2.56 -6.53
CA ALA A 135 -7.08 -2.42 -5.33
C ALA A 135 -6.23 -1.81 -4.20
N SER A 136 -6.42 -2.21 -2.95
CA SER A 136 -5.63 -1.70 -1.82
C SER A 136 -4.12 -1.93 -1.88
N LEU A 137 -3.57 -2.70 -2.84
CA LEU A 137 -2.11 -2.84 -2.98
C LEU A 137 -1.41 -1.51 -3.31
N TYR A 138 -2.11 -0.52 -3.86
CA TYR A 138 -1.50 0.79 -4.12
C TYR A 138 -0.95 1.45 -2.83
N LYS A 139 -1.51 1.10 -1.66
CA LYS A 139 -1.15 1.66 -0.36
C LYS A 139 0.30 1.37 0.03
N LEU A 140 0.92 0.33 -0.53
CA LEU A 140 2.34 0.06 -0.33
C LEU A 140 3.22 1.14 -0.97
N PHE A 141 2.84 1.67 -2.14
CA PHE A 141 3.56 2.78 -2.78
C PHE A 141 3.31 4.10 -2.06
N VAL A 142 2.11 4.26 -1.49
CA VAL A 142 1.79 5.41 -0.65
C VAL A 142 2.63 5.41 0.63
N LEU A 143 2.77 4.26 1.29
CA LEU A 143 3.63 4.11 2.45
C LEU A 143 5.09 4.43 2.10
N ASP A 144 5.63 3.86 1.02
CA ASP A 144 7.00 4.13 0.55
C ASP A 144 7.25 5.63 0.32
N ALA A 145 6.32 6.32 -0.34
CA ALA A 145 6.42 7.77 -0.56
C ALA A 145 6.32 8.58 0.75
N ALA A 146 5.50 8.15 1.70
CA ALA A 146 5.36 8.82 2.99
C ALA A 146 6.61 8.64 3.86
N GLU A 147 7.16 7.43 3.93
CA GLU A 147 8.44 7.15 4.61
C GLU A 147 9.57 7.99 4.02
N ALA A 148 9.67 8.08 2.69
CA ALA A 148 10.66 8.94 2.04
C ALA A 148 10.49 10.43 2.41
N ALA A 149 9.25 10.91 2.56
CA ALA A 149 8.97 12.27 3.01
C ALA A 149 9.29 12.49 4.49
N ILE A 150 9.09 11.47 5.33
CA ILE A 150 9.47 11.48 6.76
C ILE A 150 10.99 11.54 6.90
N GLU A 151 11.71 10.69 6.16
CA GLU A 151 13.18 10.68 6.14
C GLU A 151 13.75 12.01 5.63
N ALA A 152 13.10 12.64 4.66
CA ALA A 152 13.46 13.96 4.15
C ALA A 152 13.08 15.11 5.11
N GLY A 153 12.33 14.84 6.18
CA GLY A 153 11.81 15.84 7.11
C GLY A 153 10.73 16.75 6.51
N THR A 154 10.13 16.39 5.38
CA THR A 154 9.02 17.13 4.76
C THR A 154 7.65 16.65 5.23
N LEU A 155 7.61 15.57 6.00
CA LEU A 155 6.43 15.04 6.67
C LEU A 155 6.77 14.69 8.12
N ASP A 156 6.02 15.22 9.07
CA ASP A 156 6.17 14.88 10.49
C ASP A 156 5.21 13.73 10.85
N PRO A 157 5.70 12.56 11.29
CA PRO A 157 4.83 11.43 11.64
C PRO A 157 3.87 11.75 12.80
N SER A 158 4.20 12.73 13.64
CA SER A 158 3.36 13.20 14.74
C SER A 158 2.37 14.28 14.34
N GLU A 159 2.41 14.78 13.09
CA GLU A 159 1.47 15.77 12.57
C GLU A 159 0.04 15.25 12.72
N THR A 160 -0.82 16.05 13.34
CA THR A 160 -2.24 15.70 13.51
C THR A 160 -3.04 16.11 12.28
N LEU A 161 -3.58 15.12 11.59
CA LEU A 161 -4.51 15.25 10.50
C LEU A 161 -5.94 15.33 11.03
N ALA A 162 -6.80 16.12 10.39
CA ALA A 162 -8.22 16.19 10.69
C ALA A 162 -9.04 15.74 9.48
N VAL A 163 -9.99 14.84 9.71
CA VAL A 163 -10.89 14.36 8.66
C VAL A 163 -11.90 15.45 8.35
N THR A 164 -11.81 16.02 7.14
CA THR A 164 -12.72 17.08 6.71
C THR A 164 -13.94 16.51 5.98
N SER A 165 -15.03 17.27 5.92
CA SER A 165 -16.21 16.91 5.11
C SER A 165 -15.86 16.71 3.64
N ALA A 166 -14.91 17.48 3.10
CA ALA A 166 -14.43 17.31 1.73
C ALA A 166 -13.71 15.97 1.52
N MET A 167 -12.98 15.46 2.50
CA MET A 167 -12.32 14.15 2.41
C MET A 167 -13.35 13.02 2.45
N ALA A 168 -14.25 13.07 3.44
CA ALA A 168 -15.32 12.08 3.56
C ALA A 168 -16.24 12.06 2.32
N ALA A 169 -16.50 13.21 1.69
CA ALA A 169 -17.28 13.26 0.45
C ALA A 169 -16.57 12.61 -0.75
N ASN A 170 -15.24 12.55 -0.75
CA ASN A 170 -14.44 11.95 -1.82
C ASN A 170 -14.08 10.49 -1.56
N ASP A 171 -14.30 10.00 -0.34
CA ASP A 171 -14.04 8.62 0.06
C ASP A 171 -15.34 7.96 0.53
N PRO A 172 -16.07 7.26 -0.35
CA PRO A 172 -17.30 6.56 0.03
C PRO A 172 -17.07 5.42 1.03
N TYR A 173 -15.81 5.08 1.31
CA TYR A 173 -15.39 4.07 2.28
C TYR A 173 -14.68 4.71 3.48
N ALA A 174 -14.99 5.98 3.78
CA ALA A 174 -14.39 6.64 4.91
C ALA A 174 -14.80 5.97 6.24
N ASP A 175 -13.86 5.30 6.90
CA ASP A 175 -14.02 4.67 8.21
C ASP A 175 -13.99 5.70 9.36
N LEU A 176 -13.42 6.88 9.12
CA LEU A 176 -13.32 7.94 10.11
C LEU A 176 -14.40 9.02 9.92
N GLN A 177 -15.02 9.43 11.01
CA GLN A 177 -16.03 10.49 11.00
C GLN A 177 -15.40 11.87 10.72
N VAL A 178 -16.16 12.77 10.10
CA VAL A 178 -15.73 14.18 9.95
C VAL A 178 -15.48 14.80 11.32
N GLY A 179 -14.34 15.47 11.48
CA GLY A 179 -13.88 16.04 12.74
C GLY A 179 -12.91 15.13 13.51
N THR A 180 -12.84 13.83 13.17
CA THR A 180 -11.86 12.92 13.75
C THR A 180 -10.45 13.44 13.52
N ARG A 181 -9.60 13.35 14.56
CA ARG A 181 -8.19 13.72 14.51
C ARG A 181 -7.33 12.48 14.67
N THR A 182 -6.30 12.35 13.84
CA THR A 182 -5.35 11.23 13.88
C THR A 182 -3.95 11.72 13.53
N SER A 183 -2.90 11.06 14.01
CA SER A 183 -1.53 11.38 13.55
C SER A 183 -1.27 10.80 12.16
N VAL A 184 -0.28 11.35 11.45
CA VAL A 184 0.23 10.77 10.19
C VAL A 184 0.64 9.30 10.39
N ASP A 185 1.40 9.01 11.44
CA ASP A 185 1.85 7.66 11.79
C ASP A 185 0.67 6.68 11.94
N CYS A 186 -0.33 7.07 12.73
CA CYS A 186 -1.53 6.25 12.94
C CYS A 186 -2.35 6.08 11.65
N ALA A 187 -2.45 7.13 10.83
CA ALA A 187 -3.13 7.06 9.55
C ALA A 187 -2.43 6.09 8.58
N LEU A 188 -1.10 6.10 8.52
CA LEU A 188 -0.30 5.18 7.69
C LEU A 188 -0.42 3.73 8.18
N GLN A 189 -0.34 3.51 9.50
CA GLN A 189 -0.52 2.19 10.09
C GLN A 189 -1.92 1.63 9.79
N THR A 190 -2.97 2.40 10.05
CA THR A 190 -4.36 1.99 9.79
C THR A 190 -4.59 1.72 8.29
N MET A 191 -3.98 2.52 7.42
CA MET A 191 -4.04 2.32 5.97
C MET A 191 -3.45 0.97 5.56
N VAL A 192 -2.35 0.52 6.16
CA VAL A 192 -1.69 -0.73 5.76
C VAL A 192 -2.28 -1.94 6.46
N GLU A 193 -2.56 -1.85 7.76
CA GLU A 193 -3.05 -2.99 8.57
C GLU A 193 -4.54 -3.25 8.35
N MET A 194 -5.36 -2.20 8.38
CA MET A 194 -6.82 -2.30 8.27
C MET A 194 -7.34 -1.99 6.87
N SER A 195 -6.46 -1.57 5.96
CA SER A 195 -6.84 -1.08 4.64
C SER A 195 -7.71 0.18 4.67
N GLY A 196 -7.69 0.96 5.76
CA GLY A 196 -8.47 2.20 5.84
C GLY A 196 -8.05 3.22 4.77
N THR A 197 -9.01 3.92 4.17
CA THR A 197 -8.76 4.89 3.08
C THR A 197 -8.79 6.35 3.55
N SER A 198 -9.36 6.62 4.73
CA SER A 198 -9.72 7.97 5.17
C SER A 198 -8.54 8.85 5.57
N GLY A 199 -7.48 8.25 6.12
CA GLY A 199 -6.34 8.99 6.69
C GLY A 199 -5.44 9.63 5.62
N TRP A 200 -5.29 9.00 4.45
CA TRP A 200 -4.35 9.45 3.42
C TRP A 200 -4.81 10.69 2.66
N HIS A 201 -6.11 10.87 2.43
CA HIS A 201 -6.64 12.02 1.69
C HIS A 201 -6.36 13.37 2.38
N ALA A 202 -6.04 13.36 3.68
CA ALA A 202 -5.69 14.56 4.41
C ALA A 202 -4.39 15.23 3.93
N HIS A 203 -3.45 14.44 3.43
CA HIS A 203 -2.08 14.89 3.18
C HIS A 203 -1.68 14.93 1.69
N GLN A 204 -2.53 14.45 0.78
CA GLN A 204 -2.29 14.52 -0.67
C GLN A 204 -2.10 15.94 -1.23
N ARG A 205 -2.49 16.99 -0.50
CA ARG A 205 -2.23 18.38 -0.90
C ARG A 205 -0.77 18.81 -0.75
N GLY A 206 0.02 18.10 0.08
CA GLY A 206 1.45 18.34 0.29
C GLY A 206 2.35 17.35 -0.46
N LEU A 207 1.93 16.08 -0.60
CA LEU A 207 2.70 15.02 -1.26
C LEU A 207 2.52 14.96 -2.76
N ARG A 208 2.34 16.11 -3.43
CA ARG A 208 2.42 16.13 -4.88
C ARG A 208 3.82 15.61 -5.23
N PRO A 209 3.95 14.47 -5.95
CA PRO A 209 5.25 13.97 -6.33
C PRO A 209 6.00 15.13 -6.98
N PRO A 210 7.27 15.38 -6.64
CA PRO A 210 8.05 16.37 -7.36
C PRO A 210 7.90 16.05 -8.85
N ASP A 211 7.44 17.04 -9.62
CA ASP A 211 7.13 16.93 -11.04
C ASP A 211 8.46 16.83 -11.82
N ASP A 212 9.20 15.75 -11.57
CA ASP A 212 10.57 15.53 -12.05
C ASP A 212 10.61 14.70 -13.34
N GLY A 213 9.44 14.40 -13.91
CA GLY A 213 9.32 13.66 -15.16
C GLY A 213 9.82 12.21 -15.08
N ARG A 214 9.99 11.63 -13.88
CA ARG A 214 10.30 10.21 -13.75
C ARG A 214 9.07 9.36 -14.09
N ASP A 215 9.00 9.01 -15.37
CA ASP A 215 8.18 7.95 -15.95
C ASP A 215 8.07 6.76 -14.97
N GLU A 216 6.85 6.39 -14.56
CA GLU A 216 6.57 5.25 -13.64
C GLU A 216 7.28 3.96 -14.07
N ARG A 217 7.67 3.86 -15.35
CA ARG A 217 8.53 2.82 -15.90
C ARG A 217 9.92 2.71 -15.25
N GLN A 218 10.41 3.73 -14.52
CA GLN A 218 11.70 3.67 -13.82
C GLN A 218 11.64 3.02 -12.44
N LEU A 219 10.48 2.99 -11.76
CA LEU A 219 10.36 2.33 -10.46
C LEU A 219 10.58 0.81 -10.56
N GLY A 220 10.33 0.22 -11.74
CA GLY A 220 10.60 -1.19 -12.02
C GLY A 220 12.02 -1.53 -12.49
N ARG A 221 12.94 -0.57 -12.66
CA ARG A 221 14.26 -0.80 -13.30
C ARG A 221 15.49 -0.33 -12.54
N ARG A 222 15.35 0.34 -11.39
CA ARG A 222 16.52 0.69 -10.58
C ARG A 222 16.78 -0.44 -9.58
N SER A 223 17.88 -1.17 -9.78
CA SER A 223 18.59 -1.79 -8.66
C SER A 223 18.76 -0.71 -7.59
N ALA A 224 18.11 -0.89 -6.44
CA ALA A 224 18.20 0.07 -5.35
C ALA A 224 19.69 0.31 -5.01
N PRO A 225 20.15 1.56 -4.89
CA PRO A 225 21.44 1.81 -4.27
C PRO A 225 21.44 1.19 -2.87
N ALA A 226 22.56 0.58 -2.48
CA ALA A 226 22.67 -0.14 -1.21
C ALA A 226 22.19 0.76 -0.06
N PRO A 227 21.30 0.27 0.82
CA PRO A 227 20.77 1.07 1.91
C PRO A 227 21.92 1.44 2.85
N SER A 228 22.15 2.75 3.02
CA SER A 228 22.94 3.25 4.13
C SER A 228 22.13 2.97 5.39
N ARG A 229 22.44 1.85 6.06
CA ARG A 229 21.72 1.37 7.24
C ARG A 229 21.90 2.35 8.41
N HIS A 230 20.98 3.29 8.54
CA HIS A 230 20.48 3.68 9.84
C HIS A 230 19.14 2.98 10.00
N VAL A 231 19.21 1.71 10.46
CA VAL A 231 18.02 1.01 10.93
C VAL A 231 17.64 1.70 12.23
N HIS A 232 16.83 2.76 12.13
CA HIS A 232 16.01 3.14 13.27
C HIS A 232 15.14 1.91 13.53
N HIS A 233 15.44 1.20 14.62
CA HIS A 233 14.53 0.21 15.16
C HIS A 233 13.27 0.95 15.59
N TYR A 234 12.37 1.21 14.64
CA TYR A 234 10.94 1.33 14.89
C TYR A 234 10.48 -0.06 15.33
N LEU A 235 10.84 -0.44 16.57
CA LEU A 235 9.93 -1.24 17.36
C LEU A 235 8.73 -0.32 17.53
N ALA A 236 7.75 -0.46 16.62
CA ALA A 236 6.38 -0.10 16.92
C ALA A 236 6.00 -0.93 18.15
N ASP A 237 6.33 -0.40 19.32
CA ASP A 237 5.50 -0.56 20.50
C ASP A 237 4.10 -0.36 19.95
N ALA A 238 3.29 -1.43 19.92
CA ALA A 238 1.95 -1.44 19.37
C ALA A 238 1.06 -0.57 20.27
N ARG A 239 1.38 0.72 20.30
CA ARG A 239 0.54 1.78 20.79
C ARG A 239 -0.61 1.74 19.83
N THR A 240 -1.63 1.03 20.27
CA THR A 240 -2.95 1.07 19.68
C THR A 240 -3.19 2.54 19.38
N CYS A 241 -3.34 2.88 18.10
CA CYS A 241 -3.85 4.17 17.69
C CYS A 241 -4.96 4.53 18.70
N PRO A 242 -4.82 5.64 19.45
CA PRO A 242 -5.82 5.96 20.45
C PRO A 242 -7.17 5.95 19.74
N GLU A 243 -8.14 5.24 20.32
CA GLU A 243 -9.46 5.13 19.72
C GLU A 243 -9.95 6.56 19.43
N PRO A 244 -10.36 6.86 18.20
CA PRO A 244 -10.78 8.21 17.86
C PRO A 244 -11.95 8.60 18.77
N GLN A 245 -11.77 9.67 19.55
CA GLN A 245 -12.85 10.28 20.36
C GLN A 245 -13.74 11.19 19.54
#